data_AF-A0A8H7V0D8-F1
#
_entry.id   AF-A0A8H7V0D8-F1
#
_cell.length_a   1.000
_cell.length_b   1.000
_cell.length_c   1.000
_cell.angle_alpha   90.00
_cell.angle_beta   90.00
_cell.angle_gamma   90.00
#
_symmetry.space_group_name_H-M   'P 1'
#
loop_
_entity.id
_entity.type
_entity.pdbx_description
1 polymer ?
#
loop_
_entity_poly.entity_id
_entity_poly.type
_entity_poly.pdbx_seq_one_letter_code
_entity_poly.pdbx_strand_id
1 'polypeptide(L)'
;MGPLANFLGFLRNNVRILNIEITMDVSSTELGAIQEVYPLACNGVCFMHQEPGDTHHNNTVQSKIIADLKAMMWERDRPVFTRELTAFISENSAYPAFLQYFNSQYLENNAFMRWFAAYQPAMYTNMETNNYVESWHNQLKTTYLGRKRNRRVDRLVFVLVKDVLSKYGNNISRILLKVGRMGPEERRHRAREMQAEAISADALNK
;
A
#
# COMPACT_ATOMS: atom_id res chain seq x y z
N MET A 1 -19.92 -12.09 12.08
CA MET A 1 -19.13 -11.59 10.93
C MET A 1 -19.13 -10.08 10.93
N GLY A 2 -17.94 -9.47 10.94
CA GLY A 2 -17.80 -8.02 10.82
C GLY A 2 -18.18 -7.50 9.42
N PRO A 3 -18.43 -6.20 9.26
CA PRO A 3 -18.83 -5.59 7.98
C PRO A 3 -17.86 -5.91 6.83
N LEU A 4 -16.57 -6.01 7.15
CA LEU A 4 -15.52 -6.32 6.19
C LEU A 4 -15.55 -7.78 5.72
N ALA A 5 -15.76 -8.74 6.62
CA ALA A 5 -15.92 -10.14 6.25
C ALA A 5 -17.15 -10.34 5.34
N ASN A 6 -18.23 -9.61 5.60
CA ASN A 6 -19.42 -9.62 4.73
C ASN A 6 -19.10 -9.04 3.33
N PHE A 7 -18.35 -7.95 3.25
CA PHE A 7 -17.92 -7.37 1.98
C PHE A 7 -16.99 -8.31 1.19
N LEU A 8 -16.00 -8.91 1.85
CA LEU A 8 -15.11 -9.89 1.24
C LEU A 8 -15.88 -11.14 0.77
N GLY A 9 -16.85 -11.60 1.57
CA GLY A 9 -17.73 -12.71 1.20
C GLY A 9 -18.59 -12.38 -0.03
N PHE A 10 -19.07 -11.13 -0.13
CA PHE A 10 -19.75 -10.65 -1.33
C PHE A 10 -18.84 -10.72 -2.56
N LEU A 11 -17.59 -10.25 -2.46
CA LEU A 11 -16.62 -10.32 -3.56
C LEU A 11 -16.33 -11.76 -4.00
N ARG A 12 -16.12 -12.67 -3.03
CA ARG A 12 -15.88 -14.09 -3.31
C ARG A 12 -17.02 -14.71 -4.10
N ASN A 13 -18.25 -14.48 -3.63
CA ASN A 13 -19.42 -15.19 -4.13
C ASN A 13 -19.99 -14.58 -5.42
N ASN A 14 -19.89 -13.26 -5.59
CA ASN A 14 -20.51 -12.56 -6.71
C ASN A 14 -19.51 -12.20 -7.81
N VAL A 15 -18.24 -11.95 -7.47
CA VAL A 15 -17.21 -11.54 -8.44
C VAL A 15 -16.27 -12.70 -8.81
N ARG A 16 -16.38 -13.85 -8.12
CA ARG A 16 -15.61 -15.09 -8.38
C ARG A 16 -14.09 -14.89 -8.40
N ILE A 17 -13.59 -13.99 -7.56
CA ILE A 17 -12.15 -13.82 -7.38
C ILE A 17 -11.69 -14.93 -6.43
N LEU A 18 -11.03 -15.96 -6.97
CA LEU A 18 -10.68 -17.20 -6.24
C LEU A 18 -9.23 -17.22 -5.74
N ASN A 19 -8.31 -16.59 -6.48
CA ASN A 19 -6.91 -16.43 -6.10
C ASN A 19 -6.63 -14.94 -5.90
N ILE A 20 -6.45 -14.51 -4.66
CA ILE A 20 -6.19 -13.11 -4.34
C ILE A 20 -4.91 -13.05 -3.52
N GLU A 21 -3.95 -12.29 -4.03
CA GLU A 21 -2.86 -11.76 -3.22
C GLU A 21 -3.36 -10.39 -2.72
N ILE A 22 -3.64 -10.29 -1.42
CA ILE A 22 -4.17 -9.08 -0.81
C ILE A 22 -3.06 -8.42 -0.03
N THR A 23 -2.73 -7.18 -0.41
CA THR A 23 -1.84 -6.29 0.31
C THR A 23 -2.63 -5.18 0.97
N MET A 24 -2.46 -5.00 2.28
CA MET A 24 -3.20 -3.99 3.04
C MET A 24 -2.37 -3.44 4.19
N ASP A 25 -2.68 -2.24 4.64
CA ASP A 25 -1.97 -1.61 5.76
C ASP A 25 -2.17 -2.38 7.07
N VAL A 26 -1.37 -2.08 8.08
CA VAL A 26 -1.40 -2.81 9.37
C VAL A 26 -2.76 -2.68 10.05
N SER A 27 -3.64 -3.64 9.79
CA SER A 27 -4.91 -3.76 10.49
C SER A 27 -5.17 -5.21 10.85
N SER A 28 -5.06 -5.50 12.14
CA SER A 28 -5.34 -6.84 12.70
C SER A 28 -6.79 -7.26 12.46
N THR A 29 -7.72 -6.31 12.45
CA THR A 29 -9.14 -6.54 12.14
C THR A 29 -9.34 -6.94 10.69
N GLU A 30 -8.61 -6.31 9.77
CA GLU A 30 -8.71 -6.60 8.35
C GLU A 30 -8.05 -7.95 8.00
N LEU A 31 -6.90 -8.24 8.60
CA LEU A 31 -6.23 -9.54 8.50
C LEU A 31 -7.14 -10.68 8.95
N GLY A 32 -7.82 -10.53 10.10
CA GLY A 32 -8.76 -11.53 10.61
C GLY A 32 -9.93 -11.77 9.67
N ALA A 33 -10.50 -10.71 9.08
CA ALA A 33 -11.59 -10.83 8.12
C ALA A 33 -11.17 -11.51 6.82
N ILE A 34 -9.95 -11.28 6.34
CA ILE A 34 -9.44 -11.96 5.14
C ILE A 34 -9.19 -13.44 5.42
N GLN A 35 -8.55 -13.78 6.54
CA GLN A 35 -8.31 -15.17 6.91
C GLN A 35 -9.63 -15.96 7.04
N GLU A 36 -10.70 -15.32 7.53
CA GLU A 36 -12.03 -15.93 7.65
C GLU A 36 -12.64 -16.25 6.28
N VAL A 37 -12.49 -15.36 5.28
CA VAL A 37 -13.16 -15.49 3.96
C VAL A 37 -12.30 -16.18 2.91
N TYR A 38 -10.99 -15.96 2.96
CA TYR A 38 -9.96 -16.41 2.03
C TYR A 38 -8.78 -17.06 2.78
N PRO A 39 -8.95 -18.26 3.34
CA PRO A 39 -7.91 -18.93 4.14
C PRO A 39 -6.66 -19.31 3.33
N LEU A 40 -6.74 -19.31 1.99
CA LEU A 40 -5.64 -19.59 1.07
C LEU A 40 -4.99 -18.32 0.48
N ALA A 41 -5.47 -17.12 0.84
CA ALA A 41 -4.86 -15.88 0.35
C ALA A 41 -3.46 -15.68 0.95
N CYS A 42 -2.51 -15.28 0.10
CA CYS A 42 -1.23 -14.76 0.56
C CYS A 42 -1.48 -13.37 1.14
N ASN A 43 -1.44 -13.26 2.48
CA ASN A 43 -1.67 -12.00 3.19
C ASN A 43 -0.36 -11.24 3.30
N GLY A 44 -0.16 -10.28 2.40
CA GLY A 44 0.94 -9.32 2.51
C GLY A 44 0.47 -8.11 3.30
N VAL A 45 1.31 -7.60 4.20
CA VAL A 45 1.08 -6.25 4.71
C VAL A 45 1.67 -5.28 3.69
N CYS A 46 0.92 -4.24 3.34
CA CYS A 46 1.36 -3.23 2.39
C CYS A 46 2.61 -2.55 2.98
N PHE A 47 3.74 -2.74 2.31
CA PHE A 47 5.06 -2.17 2.63
C PHE A 47 5.04 -0.63 2.79
N MET A 48 4.00 0.00 2.24
CA MET A 48 3.92 1.41 1.89
C MET A 48 3.53 2.35 3.04
N HIS A 49 2.92 1.87 4.13
CA HIS A 49 2.57 2.74 5.26
C HIS A 49 3.73 3.00 6.23
N GLN A 50 4.93 2.53 5.90
CA GLN A 50 6.16 2.79 6.62
C GLN A 50 7.16 3.63 5.79
N GLU A 51 6.68 4.37 4.80
CA GLU A 51 7.31 5.63 4.42
C GLU A 51 6.74 6.69 5.37
N PRO A 52 7.44 7.07 6.46
CA PRO A 52 7.02 8.21 7.24
C PRO A 52 7.03 9.40 6.28
N GLY A 53 5.84 9.91 5.93
CA GLY A 53 5.71 11.04 5.03
C GLY A 53 6.72 12.10 5.43
N ASP A 54 7.53 12.54 4.46
CA ASP A 54 8.68 13.43 4.64
C ASP A 54 8.31 14.60 5.56
N THR A 55 8.58 14.38 6.83
CA THR A 55 8.44 15.35 7.90
C THR A 55 9.87 15.69 8.19
N HIS A 56 10.35 16.77 7.55
CA HIS A 56 11.63 17.42 7.83
C HIS A 56 11.94 17.41 9.33
N HIS A 57 12.66 16.38 9.78
CA HIS A 57 13.25 16.30 11.10
C HIS A 57 14.73 16.08 10.87
N ASN A 58 15.48 17.17 11.07
CA ASN A 58 16.93 17.27 11.01
C ASN A 58 17.62 16.47 12.13
N ASN A 59 17.33 15.17 12.25
CA ASN A 59 18.03 14.31 13.21
C ASN A 59 18.77 13.22 12.42
N THR A 60 20.05 13.47 12.15
CA THR A 60 20.94 12.61 11.36
C THR A 60 20.94 11.15 11.82
N VAL A 61 20.75 10.94 13.13
CA VAL A 61 20.59 9.62 13.75
C VAL A 61 19.33 8.91 13.27
N GLN A 62 18.19 9.59 13.27
CA GLN A 62 16.91 9.00 12.84
C GLN A 62 16.94 8.63 11.35
N SER A 63 17.50 9.50 10.51
CA SER A 63 17.67 9.22 9.08
C SER A 63 18.57 8.02 8.84
N LYS A 64 19.66 7.87 9.61
CA LYS A 64 20.52 6.69 9.53
C LYS A 64 19.77 5.42 9.94
N ILE A 65 19.08 5.45 11.08
CA ILE A 65 18.30 4.30 11.57
C ILE A 65 17.26 3.85 10.54
N ILE A 66 16.54 4.80 9.92
CA ILE A 66 15.57 4.51 8.86
C ILE A 66 16.26 3.91 7.64
N ALA A 67 17.41 4.43 7.22
CA ALA A 67 18.16 3.91 6.08
C ALA A 67 18.65 2.47 6.34
N ASP A 68 19.20 2.20 7.52
CA ASP A 68 19.66 0.86 7.91
C ASP A 68 18.48 -0.13 7.95
N LEU A 69 17.33 0.28 8.49
CA LEU A 69 16.11 -0.53 8.49
C LEU A 69 15.62 -0.81 7.08
N LYS A 70 15.57 0.20 6.20
CA LYS A 70 15.18 0.03 4.80
C LYS A 70 16.10 -0.96 4.08
N ALA A 71 17.42 -0.85 4.27
CA ALA A 71 18.38 -1.78 3.67
C ALA A 71 18.10 -3.23 4.11
N MET A 72 17.96 -3.44 5.42
CA MET A 72 17.67 -4.74 6.00
C MET A 72 16.32 -5.32 5.57
N MET A 73 15.30 -4.47 5.38
CA MET A 73 13.97 -4.86 4.89
C MET A 73 14.01 -5.52 3.51
N TRP A 74 14.89 -5.05 2.62
CA TRP A 74 15.04 -5.55 1.26
C TRP A 74 16.00 -6.72 1.11
N GLU A 75 16.67 -7.13 2.19
CA GLU A 75 17.57 -8.27 2.17
C GLU A 75 16.79 -9.57 1.85
N ARG A 76 17.27 -10.30 0.84
CA ARG A 76 16.61 -11.51 0.32
C ARG A 76 17.19 -12.79 0.93
N ASP A 77 18.39 -12.72 1.49
CA ASP A 77 19.06 -13.86 2.10
C ASP A 77 18.89 -13.88 3.64
N ARG A 78 18.32 -14.97 4.16
CA ARG A 78 17.98 -15.12 5.59
C ARG A 78 19.18 -15.04 6.53
N PRO A 79 20.30 -15.75 6.29
CA PRO A 79 21.53 -15.59 7.06
C PRO A 79 22.07 -14.15 7.04
N VAL A 80 21.99 -13.45 5.90
CA VAL A 80 22.44 -12.05 5.80
C VAL A 80 21.55 -11.15 6.64
N PHE A 81 20.23 -11.27 6.49
CA PHE A 81 19.24 -10.56 7.32
C PHE A 81 19.49 -10.76 8.82
N THR A 82 19.73 -12.00 9.25
CA THR A 82 19.94 -12.31 10.67
C THR A 82 21.20 -11.64 11.21
N ARG A 83 22.27 -11.60 10.41
CA ARG A 83 23.52 -10.91 10.74
C ARG A 83 23.28 -9.40 10.84
N GLU A 84 22.59 -8.80 9.88
CA GLU A 84 22.27 -7.37 9.87
C GLU A 84 21.37 -6.96 11.03
N LEU A 85 20.36 -7.75 11.36
CA LEU A 85 19.50 -7.51 12.53
C LEU A 85 20.30 -7.51 13.83
N THR A 86 21.22 -8.47 13.98
CA THR A 86 22.09 -8.55 15.16
C THR A 86 23.03 -7.34 15.24
N ALA A 87 23.63 -6.95 14.12
CA ALA A 87 24.47 -5.76 14.04
C ALA A 87 23.69 -4.48 14.37
N PHE A 88 22.49 -4.33 13.81
CA PHE A 88 21.62 -3.17 14.05
C PHE A 88 21.21 -3.02 15.51
N ILE A 89 20.86 -4.12 16.20
CA ILE A 89 20.53 -4.10 17.63
C ILE A 89 21.76 -3.70 18.45
N SER A 90 22.94 -4.20 18.10
CA SER A 90 24.20 -3.87 18.77
C SER A 90 24.56 -2.38 18.60
N GLU A 91 24.51 -1.88 17.36
CA GLU A 91 24.84 -0.49 17.00
C GLU A 91 23.89 0.53 17.64
N ASN A 92 22.62 0.17 17.81
CA ASN A 92 21.60 1.04 18.40
C ASN A 92 21.32 0.76 19.88
N SER A 93 22.20 0.01 20.56
CA SER A 93 22.09 -0.32 21.98
C SER A 93 22.00 0.90 22.91
N ALA A 94 22.50 2.06 22.45
CA ALA A 94 22.36 3.34 23.13
C ALA A 94 20.90 3.84 23.25
N TYR A 95 19.95 3.26 22.50
CA TYR A 95 18.54 3.64 22.48
C TYR A 95 17.62 2.48 22.96
N PRO A 96 17.68 2.08 24.24
CA PRO A 96 17.00 0.89 24.74
C PRO A 96 15.47 0.97 24.66
N ALA A 97 14.87 2.16 24.86
CA ALA A 97 13.42 2.34 24.73
C ALA A 97 12.93 2.11 23.29
N PHE A 98 13.72 2.54 22.30
CA PHE A 98 13.44 2.28 20.89
C PHE A 98 13.58 0.80 20.57
N LEU A 99 14.66 0.15 21.01
CA LEU A 99 14.86 -1.28 20.77
C LEU A 99 13.78 -2.15 21.43
N GLN A 100 13.30 -1.77 22.62
CA GLN A 100 12.19 -2.45 23.28
C GLN A 100 10.90 -2.32 22.46
N TYR A 101 10.58 -1.12 21.99
CA TYR A 101 9.45 -0.89 21.10
C TYR A 101 9.57 -1.71 19.82
N PHE A 102 10.72 -1.62 19.15
CA PHE A 102 11.02 -2.34 17.91
C PHE A 102 10.86 -3.85 18.09
N ASN A 103 11.40 -4.40 19.18
CA ASN A 103 11.26 -5.83 19.47
C ASN A 103 9.80 -6.25 19.66
N SER A 104 9.07 -5.55 20.54
CA SER A 104 7.68 -5.90 20.87
C SER A 104 6.72 -5.80 19.69
N GLN A 105 6.93 -4.82 18.80
CA GLN A 105 6.02 -4.55 17.69
C GLN A 105 6.40 -5.26 16.39
N TYR A 106 7.70 -5.42 16.12
CA TYR A 106 8.18 -5.85 14.81
C TYR A 106 8.93 -7.18 14.81
N LEU A 107 9.48 -7.64 15.94
CA LEU A 107 10.27 -8.88 16.00
C LEU A 107 9.54 -10.03 16.70
N GLU A 108 8.84 -9.76 17.80
CA GLU A 108 8.13 -10.79 18.56
C GLU A 108 7.03 -11.48 17.74
N ASN A 109 6.65 -12.70 18.14
CA ASN A 109 5.60 -13.49 17.50
C ASN A 109 5.81 -13.74 16.00
N ASN A 110 7.07 -13.80 15.55
CA ASN A 110 7.43 -13.91 14.15
C ASN A 110 6.85 -12.78 13.27
N ALA A 111 6.54 -11.62 13.86
CA ALA A 111 6.00 -10.47 13.13
C ALA A 111 6.92 -10.06 11.97
N PHE A 112 8.24 -10.13 12.18
CA PHE A 112 9.27 -9.83 11.19
C PHE A 112 9.10 -10.63 9.89
N MET A 113 8.62 -11.89 9.95
CA MET A 113 8.42 -12.71 8.75
C MET A 113 7.37 -12.15 7.79
N ARG A 114 6.57 -11.17 8.22
CA ARG A 114 5.59 -10.46 7.38
C ARG A 114 6.20 -9.29 6.62
N TRP A 115 7.38 -8.84 7.05
CA TRP A 115 7.98 -7.56 6.65
C TRP A 115 9.28 -7.71 5.87
N PHE A 116 10.08 -8.74 6.12
CA PHE A 116 11.40 -8.88 5.50
C PHE A 116 11.35 -9.70 4.22
N ALA A 117 12.04 -9.23 3.17
CA ALA A 117 12.06 -9.87 1.87
C ALA A 117 12.59 -11.30 1.90
N ALA A 118 13.55 -11.59 2.78
CA ALA A 118 14.08 -12.92 3.04
C ALA A 118 13.04 -13.98 3.45
N TYR A 119 11.87 -13.55 3.93
CA TYR A 119 10.78 -14.45 4.37
C TYR A 119 9.55 -14.42 3.47
N GLN A 120 9.43 -13.45 2.55
CA GLN A 120 8.30 -13.31 1.62
C GLN A 120 8.75 -13.16 0.15
N PRO A 121 9.58 -14.07 -0.40
CA PRO A 121 10.20 -13.86 -1.71
C PRO A 121 9.18 -13.75 -2.87
N ALA A 122 7.99 -14.33 -2.74
CA ALA A 122 6.93 -14.24 -3.73
C ALA A 122 6.18 -12.89 -3.75
N MET A 123 6.14 -12.20 -2.61
CA MET A 123 5.49 -10.89 -2.49
C MET A 123 6.35 -9.78 -3.10
N TYR A 124 7.67 -9.88 -2.90
CA TYR A 124 8.62 -8.84 -3.31
C TYR A 124 9.01 -8.87 -4.79
N THR A 125 8.57 -9.85 -5.59
CA THR A 125 8.80 -9.86 -7.04
C THR A 125 7.87 -8.92 -7.81
N ASN A 126 6.68 -8.63 -7.29
CA ASN A 126 5.69 -7.75 -7.92
C ASN A 126 5.42 -6.45 -7.14
N MET A 127 5.77 -6.40 -5.85
CA MET A 127 5.59 -5.22 -4.99
C MET A 127 6.70 -4.15 -5.12
N GLU A 128 7.73 -4.37 -5.93
CA GLU A 128 8.72 -3.32 -6.27
C GLU A 128 8.07 -2.13 -7.01
N THR A 129 6.86 -2.29 -7.55
CA THR A 129 6.14 -1.25 -8.30
C THR A 129 5.18 -0.42 -7.43
N ASN A 130 5.75 0.20 -6.38
CA ASN A 130 5.19 1.31 -5.57
C ASN A 130 4.33 2.28 -6.43
N ASN A 131 4.81 2.62 -7.62
CA ASN A 131 4.21 3.63 -8.49
C ASN A 131 2.73 3.41 -8.84
N TYR A 132 2.20 2.18 -8.87
CA TYR A 132 0.83 1.96 -9.33
C TYR A 132 -0.23 2.36 -8.29
N VAL A 133 -0.05 1.94 -7.03
CA VAL A 133 -1.01 2.24 -5.96
C VAL A 133 -0.94 3.72 -5.60
N GLU A 134 0.26 4.29 -5.49
CA GLU A 134 0.44 5.71 -5.20
C GLU A 134 -0.05 6.61 -6.35
N SER A 135 0.27 6.27 -7.60
CA SER A 135 -0.25 6.99 -8.77
C SER A 135 -1.78 6.96 -8.78
N TRP A 136 -2.39 5.81 -8.52
CA TRP A 136 -3.84 5.70 -8.46
C TRP A 136 -4.44 6.51 -7.29
N HIS A 137 -3.83 6.47 -6.11
CA HIS A 137 -4.23 7.32 -4.98
C HIS A 137 -4.12 8.81 -5.31
N ASN A 138 -3.05 9.23 -6.00
CA ASN A 138 -2.86 10.61 -6.43
C ASN A 138 -3.89 11.02 -7.48
N GLN A 139 -4.24 10.14 -8.41
CA GLN A 139 -5.32 10.38 -9.37
C GLN A 139 -6.68 10.48 -8.67
N LEU A 140 -6.97 9.61 -7.70
CA LEU A 140 -8.20 9.66 -6.90
C LEU A 140 -8.31 10.99 -6.14
N LYS A 141 -7.24 11.36 -5.41
CA LYS A 141 -7.17 12.60 -4.66
C LYS A 141 -7.27 13.82 -5.58
N THR A 142 -6.52 13.86 -6.67
CA THR A 142 -6.40 15.06 -7.52
C THR A 142 -7.59 15.24 -8.45
N THR A 143 -8.02 14.18 -9.12
CA THR A 143 -9.00 14.27 -10.21
C THR A 143 -10.44 14.16 -9.73
N TYR A 144 -10.71 13.32 -8.73
CA TYR A 144 -12.06 13.05 -8.25
C TYR A 144 -12.40 13.79 -6.95
N LEU A 145 -11.44 13.87 -6.02
CA LEU A 145 -11.66 14.55 -4.73
C LEU A 145 -11.19 16.02 -4.73
N GLY A 146 -10.47 16.47 -5.78
CA GLY A 146 -9.95 17.83 -5.88
C GLY A 146 -9.00 18.21 -4.74
N ARG A 147 -8.26 17.24 -4.20
CA ARG A 147 -7.36 17.32 -3.04
C ARG A 147 -7.99 17.83 -1.75
N LYS A 148 -9.33 17.83 -1.67
CA LYS A 148 -10.03 18.15 -0.43
C LYS A 148 -9.97 16.97 0.53
N ARG A 149 -9.70 17.24 1.80
CA ARG A 149 -9.72 16.21 2.85
C ARG A 149 -11.10 15.58 2.90
N ASN A 150 -11.17 14.28 2.67
CA ASN A 150 -12.43 13.58 2.74
C ASN A 150 -12.85 13.44 4.21
N ARG A 151 -14.04 13.94 4.55
CA ARG A 151 -14.55 13.94 5.93
C ARG A 151 -15.55 12.82 6.18
N ARG A 152 -16.05 12.15 5.14
CA ARG A 152 -17.06 11.11 5.28
C ARG A 152 -16.84 9.96 4.30
N VAL A 153 -17.01 8.74 4.78
CA VAL A 153 -16.80 7.50 4.01
C VAL A 153 -17.88 7.32 2.94
N ASP A 154 -19.12 7.71 3.21
CA ASP A 154 -20.24 7.63 2.26
C ASP A 154 -19.98 8.45 0.98
N ARG A 155 -19.38 9.63 1.11
CA ARG A 155 -18.95 10.45 -0.05
C ARG A 155 -17.89 9.74 -0.87
N LEU A 156 -16.95 9.03 -0.23
CA LEU A 156 -15.93 8.26 -0.95
C LEU A 156 -16.56 7.14 -1.75
N VAL A 157 -17.43 6.37 -1.11
CA VAL A 157 -18.14 5.25 -1.74
C VAL A 157 -18.97 5.75 -2.92
N PHE A 158 -19.66 6.88 -2.76
CA PHE A 158 -20.42 7.50 -3.86
C PHE A 158 -19.53 7.83 -5.06
N VAL A 159 -18.40 8.51 -4.84
CA VAL A 159 -17.45 8.88 -5.91
C VAL A 159 -16.85 7.64 -6.58
N LEU A 160 -16.46 6.63 -5.80
CA LEU A 160 -15.91 5.39 -6.33
C LEU A 160 -16.94 4.65 -7.20
N VAL A 161 -18.18 4.56 -6.75
CA VAL A 161 -19.22 3.79 -7.46
C VAL A 161 -19.75 4.54 -8.68
N LYS A 162 -20.00 5.86 -8.55
CA LYS A 162 -20.66 6.63 -9.61
C LYS A 162 -19.68 7.15 -10.64
N ASP A 163 -18.55 7.69 -10.21
CA ASP A 163 -17.62 8.36 -11.12
C ASP A 163 -16.55 7.38 -11.60
N VAL A 164 -15.89 6.69 -10.66
CA VAL A 164 -14.72 5.85 -10.98
C VAL A 164 -15.13 4.57 -11.71
N LEU A 165 -16.05 3.77 -11.16
CA LEU A 165 -16.48 2.51 -11.80
C LEU A 165 -17.15 2.76 -13.16
N SER A 166 -18.00 3.79 -13.28
CA SER A 166 -18.63 4.13 -14.56
C SER A 166 -17.58 4.44 -15.63
N LYS A 167 -16.54 5.20 -15.28
CA LYS A 167 -15.44 5.52 -16.19
C LYS A 167 -14.65 4.28 -16.61
N TYR A 168 -14.28 3.41 -15.67
CA TYR A 168 -13.57 2.17 -16.03
C TYR A 168 -14.42 1.26 -16.91
N GLY A 169 -15.72 1.12 -16.61
CA GLY A 169 -16.66 0.38 -17.45
C GLY A 169 -16.70 0.93 -18.87
N ASN A 170 -16.87 2.25 -19.02
CA ASN A 170 -16.88 2.92 -20.32
C ASN A 170 -15.55 2.73 -21.08
N ASN A 171 -14.40 2.82 -20.39
CA ASN A 171 -13.10 2.64 -21.01
C ASN A 171 -12.87 1.18 -21.45
N ILE A 172 -13.30 0.19 -20.65
CA ILE A 172 -13.26 -1.23 -21.03
C ILE A 172 -14.13 -1.48 -22.26
N SER A 173 -15.37 -0.99 -22.27
CA SER A 173 -16.26 -1.09 -23.42
C SER A 173 -15.66 -0.43 -24.67
N ARG A 174 -15.01 0.72 -24.52
CA ARG A 174 -14.33 1.40 -25.64
C ARG A 174 -13.16 0.60 -26.20
N ILE A 175 -12.30 0.03 -25.33
CA ILE A 175 -11.18 -0.83 -25.73
C ILE A 175 -11.71 -2.08 -26.45
N LEU A 176 -12.75 -2.72 -25.87
CA LEU A 176 -13.34 -3.93 -26.41
C LEU A 176 -13.98 -3.70 -27.79
N LEU A 177 -14.69 -2.59 -27.96
CA LEU A 177 -15.35 -2.23 -29.21
C LEU A 177 -14.40 -1.62 -30.26
N LYS A 178 -13.10 -1.43 -29.92
CA LYS A 178 -12.08 -0.77 -30.76
C LYS A 178 -12.55 0.58 -31.35
N VAL A 179 -13.46 1.27 -30.66
CA VAL A 179 -14.01 2.55 -31.12
C VAL A 179 -12.96 3.66 -30.90
N GLY A 180 -12.81 4.49 -31.94
CA GLY A 180 -11.67 5.37 -32.19
C GLY A 180 -11.43 6.54 -31.22
N ARG A 181 -10.65 7.51 -31.73
CA ARG A 181 -9.98 8.62 -31.02
C ARG A 181 -10.74 9.17 -29.79
N MET A 182 -10.00 9.28 -28.69
CA MET A 182 -10.43 9.83 -27.40
C MET A 182 -11.20 11.15 -27.55
N GLY A 183 -12.40 11.21 -26.98
CA GLY A 183 -13.26 12.38 -27.00
C GLY A 183 -12.61 13.60 -26.32
N PRO A 184 -13.11 14.82 -26.55
CA PRO A 184 -12.54 16.04 -25.97
C PRO A 184 -12.53 16.03 -24.44
N GLU A 185 -13.59 15.50 -23.80
CA GLU A 185 -13.67 15.40 -22.34
C GLU A 185 -12.73 14.37 -21.76
N GLU A 186 -12.63 13.21 -22.41
CA GLU A 186 -11.70 12.15 -22.05
C GLU A 186 -10.25 12.63 -22.21
N ARG A 187 -9.95 13.43 -23.25
CA ARG A 187 -8.63 14.07 -23.42
C ARG A 187 -8.33 15.04 -22.29
N ARG A 188 -9.28 15.89 -21.90
CA ARG A 188 -9.14 16.78 -20.73
C ARG A 188 -8.96 15.99 -19.44
N HIS A 189 -9.63 14.86 -19.30
CA HIS A 189 -9.47 13.99 -18.14
C HIS A 189 -8.11 13.29 -18.13
N ARG A 190 -7.65 12.76 -19.26
CA ARG A 190 -6.33 12.16 -19.42
C ARG A 190 -5.23 13.18 -19.13
N ALA A 191 -5.41 14.43 -19.57
CA ALA A 191 -4.51 15.53 -19.23
C ALA A 191 -4.46 15.80 -17.73
N ARG A 192 -5.61 15.75 -17.03
CA ARG A 192 -5.66 15.85 -15.56
C ARG A 192 -4.99 14.67 -14.87
N GLU A 193 -5.14 13.45 -15.39
CA GLU A 193 -4.46 12.25 -14.87
C GLU A 193 -2.94 12.36 -15.04
N MET A 194 -2.46 12.74 -16.24
CA MET A 194 -1.03 12.97 -16.49
C MET A 194 -0.46 14.10 -15.61
N GLN A 195 -1.22 15.16 -15.37
CA GLN A 195 -0.83 16.22 -14.42
C GLN A 195 -0.80 15.70 -12.98
N ALA A 196 -1.73 14.83 -12.59
CA ALA A 196 -1.75 14.22 -11.26
C ALA A 196 -0.56 13.26 -11.05
N GLU A 197 -0.17 12.53 -12.09
CA GLU A 197 1.01 11.64 -12.12
C GLU A 197 2.34 12.42 -12.04
N ALA A 198 2.39 13.62 -12.63
CA ALA A 198 3.58 14.45 -12.66
C ALA A 198 3.86 15.23 -11.35
N ILE A 199 2.93 15.22 -10.39
CA ILE A 199 3.10 15.93 -9.12
C ILE A 199 3.83 14.99 -8.15
N SER A 200 5.08 15.33 -7.82
CA SER A 200 5.91 14.57 -6.87
C SER A 200 5.31 14.58 -5.47
N ALA A 201 5.61 13.53 -4.69
CA ALA A 201 5.13 13.39 -3.33
C ALA A 201 5.50 14.58 -2.42
N ASP A 202 6.62 15.26 -2.67
CA ASP A 202 7.09 16.44 -1.93
C ASP A 202 6.16 17.65 -2.02
N ALA A 203 5.34 17.75 -3.07
CA ALA A 203 4.34 18.81 -3.20
C ALA A 203 3.05 18.54 -2.40
N LEU A 204 2.96 17.40 -1.70
CA LEU A 204 1.77 16.95 -0.97
C LEU A 204 1.64 17.51 0.46
N ASN A 205 2.67 18.20 0.98
CA ASN A 205 2.71 18.78 2.34
C ASN A 205 2.71 20.32 2.35
N LYS A 206 1.72 20.94 1.70
CA LYS A 206 1.38 22.36 1.92
C LYS A 206 -0.08 22.52 2.31
#